data_AF-A0A670HUD8-F1
#
_entry.id   AF-A0A670HUD8-F1
#
_cell.length_a   1.000
_cell.length_b   1.000
_cell.length_c   1.000
_cell.angle_alpha   90.00
_cell.angle_beta   90.00
_cell.angle_gamma   90.00
#
_symmetry.space_group_name_H-M   'P 1'
#
loop_
_entity.id
_entity.type
_entity.pdbx_description
1 polymer ?
#
loop_
_entity_poly.entity_id
_entity_poly.type
_entity_poly.pdbx_seq_one_letter_code
_entity_poly.pdbx_strand_id
1 'polypeptide(L)' 'MVDSIYWTHSLGMAAEGLPDQYADDRAARVWQLYIGDTRSHTAEYKNWLMLLLRAQCCNTVLDVACGTG' A
#
# COMPACT_ATOMS: atom_id res chain seq x y z
N MET A 1 -23.43 -14.18 -31.16
CA MET A 1 -22.27 -14.82 -30.50
C MET A 1 -21.96 -13.92 -29.31
N VAL A 2 -22.02 -14.45 -28.08
CA VAL A 2 -21.71 -13.67 -26.88
C VAL A 2 -20.19 -13.66 -26.73
N ASP A 3 -19.59 -12.48 -26.55
CA ASP A 3 -18.15 -12.34 -26.33
C ASP A 3 -17.81 -12.80 -24.91
N SER A 4 -17.55 -14.09 -24.74
CA SER A 4 -17.07 -14.65 -23.48
C SER A 4 -15.55 -14.56 -23.42
N ILE A 5 -15.05 -13.86 -22.39
CA ILE A 5 -13.62 -13.79 -22.09
C ILE A 5 -13.25 -15.01 -21.23
N TYR A 6 -12.21 -15.74 -21.64
CA TYR A 6 -11.64 -16.84 -20.87
C TYR A 6 -10.30 -16.41 -20.26
N TRP A 7 -10.17 -16.58 -18.94
CA TRP A 7 -8.96 -16.23 -18.19
C TRP A 7 -8.17 -17.49 -17.85
N THR A 8 -6.84 -17.35 -17.74
CA THR A 8 -5.92 -18.45 -17.39
C THR A 8 -6.14 -18.96 -15.95
N HIS A 9 -6.59 -18.09 -15.06
CA HIS A 9 -7.03 -18.40 -13.70
C HIS A 9 -7.95 -17.28 -13.19
N SER A 10 -8.64 -17.50 -12.07
CA SER A 10 -9.50 -16.49 -11.44
C SER A 10 -8.71 -15.23 -11.05
N LEU A 11 -9.31 -14.05 -11.22
CA LEU A 11 -8.70 -12.77 -10.83
C LEU A 11 -8.39 -12.74 -9.32
N GLY A 12 -7.21 -12.26 -8.94
CA GLY A 12 -6.73 -12.16 -7.56
C GLY A 12 -6.29 -13.47 -6.90
N MET A 13 -6.26 -14.59 -7.62
CA MET A 13 -5.72 -15.84 -7.09
C MET A 13 -4.21 -15.95 -7.32
N ALA A 14 -3.45 -16.08 -6.24
CA ALA A 14 -2.03 -16.39 -6.31
C ALA A 14 -1.80 -17.86 -6.72
N ALA A 15 -0.69 -18.11 -7.40
CA ALA A 15 -0.18 -19.44 -7.70
C ALA A 15 1.29 -19.53 -7.28
N GLU A 16 1.67 -20.63 -6.62
CA GLU A 16 3.03 -20.81 -6.14
C GLU A 16 4.03 -20.79 -7.31
N GLY A 17 5.11 -20.01 -7.17
CA GLY A 17 6.13 -19.84 -8.20
C GLY A 17 5.78 -18.88 -9.35
N LEU A 18 4.60 -18.25 -9.33
CA LEU A 18 4.20 -17.21 -10.29
C LEU A 18 4.05 -15.85 -9.59
N PRO A 19 4.54 -14.74 -10.18
CA PRO A 19 4.21 -13.41 -9.70
C PRO A 19 2.70 -13.19 -9.71
N ASP A 20 2.20 -12.44 -8.72
CA ASP A 20 0.81 -12.01 -8.70
C ASP A 20 0.48 -11.17 -9.95
N GLN A 21 -0.81 -11.11 -10.30
CA GLN A 21 -1.34 -10.60 -11.57
C GLN A 21 -0.89 -9.18 -11.95
N TYR A 22 -0.35 -8.40 -11.01
CA TYR A 22 0.13 -7.04 -11.22
C TYR A 22 1.52 -6.76 -10.62
N ALA A 23 2.23 -7.79 -10.18
CA ALA A 23 3.49 -7.62 -9.44
C ALA A 23 4.66 -7.11 -10.31
N ASP A 24 4.61 -7.33 -11.62
CA ASP A 24 5.70 -7.09 -12.57
C ASP A 24 5.44 -5.92 -13.55
N ASP A 25 4.25 -5.30 -13.51
CA ASP A 25 3.88 -4.24 -14.43
C ASP A 25 4.76 -2.98 -14.23
N ARG A 26 4.98 -2.24 -15.32
CA ARG A 26 5.71 -0.97 -15.37
C ARG A 26 5.12 0.02 -14.37
N ALA A 27 3.80 0.01 -14.17
CA ALA A 27 3.14 0.83 -13.16
C ALA A 27 3.53 0.43 -11.73
N ALA A 28 3.56 -0.86 -11.40
CA ALA A 28 3.95 -1.35 -10.06
C ALA A 28 5.42 -1.00 -9.74
N ARG A 29 6.30 -1.07 -10.73
CA ARG A 29 7.71 -0.68 -10.59
C ARG A 29 7.89 0.82 -10.39
N VAL A 30 7.13 1.65 -11.10
CA VAL A 30 7.16 3.12 -10.94
C VAL A 30 6.53 3.54 -9.61
N TRP A 31 5.50 2.82 -9.15
CA TRP A 31 4.85 3.06 -7.86
C TRP A 31 5.82 2.89 -6.69
N GLN A 32 6.66 1.85 -6.72
CA GLN A 32 7.72 1.65 -5.72
C GLN A 32 8.76 2.78 -5.72
N LEU A 33 9.08 3.34 -6.89
CA LEU A 33 9.98 4.50 -7.00
C LEU A 33 9.31 5.80 -6.53
N TYR A 34 7.99 5.95 -6.76
CA TYR A 34 7.22 7.12 -6.33
C TYR A 34 7.04 7.15 -4.80
N ILE A 35 6.77 6.00 -4.18
CA ILE A 35 6.78 5.87 -2.71
C ILE A 35 8.22 5.94 -2.17
N GLY A 36 9.21 5.60 -3.00
CA GLY A 36 10.64 5.50 -2.68
C GLY A 36 11.36 6.84 -2.47
N ASP A 37 10.96 7.60 -1.46
CA ASP A 37 11.82 8.28 -0.47
C ASP A 37 10.92 8.79 0.67
N THR A 38 10.36 7.86 1.44
CA THR A 38 9.44 8.17 2.54
C THR A 38 10.11 8.90 3.70
N ARG A 39 11.45 8.95 3.80
CA ARG A 39 12.17 9.39 5.01
C ARG A 39 12.08 10.90 5.27
N SER A 40 12.14 11.71 4.23
CA SER A 40 12.05 13.18 4.35
C SER A 40 10.62 13.65 4.62
N HIS A 41 9.63 13.02 3.96
CA HIS A 41 8.21 13.34 4.14
C HIS A 41 7.64 12.85 5.49
N THR A 42 8.18 11.75 6.04
CA THR A 42 7.73 11.23 7.34
C THR A 42 8.22 12.05 8.53
N ALA A 43 9.31 12.80 8.45
CA ALA A 43 9.87 13.50 9.62
C ALA A 43 8.94 14.64 10.11
N GLU A 44 8.48 15.49 9.19
CA GLU A 44 7.56 16.59 9.51
C GLU A 44 6.19 16.08 9.95
N TYR A 45 5.63 15.11 9.20
CA TYR A 45 4.35 14.50 9.55
C TYR A 45 4.39 13.80 10.91
N LYS A 46 5.45 13.04 11.20
CA LYS A 46 5.66 12.40 12.50
C LYS A 46 5.71 13.43 13.61
N ASN A 47 6.44 14.54 13.42
CA ASN A 47 6.58 15.55 14.45
C ASN A 47 5.22 16.21 14.75
N TRP A 48 4.50 16.63 13.71
CA TRP A 48 3.16 17.19 13.85
C TRP A 48 2.18 16.23 14.54
N LEU A 49 2.12 14.96 14.10
CA LEU A 49 1.21 13.97 14.67
C LEU A 49 1.52 13.68 16.15
N MET A 50 2.81 13.56 16.49
CA MET A 50 3.23 13.35 17.88
C MET A 50 2.89 14.54 18.77
N LEU A 51 3.05 15.78 18.29
CA LEU A 51 2.65 16.97 19.03
C LEU A 51 1.14 16.99 19.30
N LEU A 52 0.33 16.65 18.29
CA LEU A 52 -1.13 16.60 18.41
C LEU A 52 -1.58 15.54 19.44
N LEU A 53 -1.09 14.31 19.32
CA LEU A 53 -1.48 13.22 20.22
C LEU A 53 -1.08 13.50 21.68
N ARG A 54 0.09 14.11 21.89
CA ARG A 54 0.54 14.53 23.23
C ARG A 54 -0.30 15.66 23.79
N ALA A 55 -0.64 16.67 22.99
CA ALA A 55 -1.47 17.79 23.41
C ALA A 55 -2.87 17.34 23.87
N GLN A 56 -3.38 16.23 23.34
CA GLN A 56 -4.67 15.65 23.71
C GLN A 56 -4.55 14.49 24.72
N CYS A 57 -3.35 14.22 25.26
CA CYS A 57 -3.09 13.13 26.18
C CYS A 57 -3.57 11.75 25.67
N CYS A 58 -3.46 11.51 24.36
CA CYS A 58 -3.87 10.25 23.75
C CYS A 58 -2.94 9.10 24.21
N ASN A 59 -3.50 8.12 24.91
CA ASN A 59 -2.76 6.92 25.35
C ASN A 59 -2.99 5.69 24.45
N THR A 60 -4.07 5.68 23.68
CA THR A 60 -4.46 4.56 22.81
C THR A 60 -4.82 5.10 21.44
N VAL A 61 -4.22 4.52 20.40
CA VAL A 61 -4.42 4.92 18.99
C VAL A 61 -4.85 3.69 18.20
N LEU A 62 -5.91 3.84 17.42
CA LEU A 62 -6.36 2.84 16.45
C LEU A 62 -6.07 3.36 15.06
N ASP A 63 -5.20 2.66 14.33
CA ASP A 63 -4.98 2.89 12.92
C ASP A 63 -5.96 2.04 12.09
N VAL A 64 -6.93 2.70 11.47
CA VAL A 64 -7.96 2.07 10.63
C VAL A 64 -7.52 1.88 9.18
N ALA A 65 -6.32 2.36 8.82
CA ALA A 65 -5.79 2.36 7.46
C ALA A 65 -4.33 1.92 7.43
N CYS A 66 -3.97 0.90 8.20
CA CYS A 66 -2.59 0.55 8.48
C CYS A 66 -1.75 0.22 7.23
N GLY A 67 -2.34 -0.34 6.17
CA GLY A 67 -1.59 -0.70 4.97
C GLY A 67 -0.35 -1.55 5.29
N THR A 68 0.84 -1.01 5.02
CA THR A 68 2.14 -1.65 5.31
C THR A 68 2.72 -1.36 6.71
N GLY A 69 1.96 -0.69 7.57
CA GLY A 69 2.42 -0.05 8.80
C GLY A 69 2.90 1.38 8.58
#